data_AF-A0A1F3KDQ6-F1
#
_entry.id   AF-A0A1F3KDQ6-F1
#
_cell.length_a   1.000
_cell.length_b   1.000
_cell.length_c   1.000
_cell.angle_alpha   90.00
_cell.angle_beta   90.00
_cell.angle_gamma   90.00
#
_symmetry.space_group_name_H-M   'P 1'
#
loop_
_entity.id
_entity.type
_entity.pdbx_description
1 polymer ?
#
loop_
_entity_poly.entity_id
_entity_poly.type
_entity_poly.pdbx_seq_one_letter_code
_entity_poly.pdbx_strand_id
1 'polypeptide(L)'
;MKTFIFYAAWTLLLLLGYSVTANNIQISNVTTTLVTGSPNYYTIQFNISWENSWMVSSGPANFDAAWLFVKFKNTSGDWKRAWLNTTFSNHTAPSGSTIYCDDNTGVFLYRSTYGSGNVSWQNVQLRWEYTLNSGVPTNPEVCVLGIEMVYIPASPFYLGDGNGANESTYALHVTDNTAVQITNTLVSGVKTDASGGDAQITGAGVGIDGDGGIDTDNNGTIDNASFPTGYLSFCIMKYEITAQQWCDFLNKLNSTEYASRTTSIVDNYGSHIGSQFGEFITNNPYRALGGLTWMDGCAYADWAGLRPMTELEYEKACRGSNSTVLNEYAWGNSIKVSISSVDAALDGTSGEIPTIGSLCNSNIYNGFNRTIRSGIFATPTSTRARAGATYYGVMEMSGNLSEQCVTIGNIAGRSFTGLNGNGNLNANGQADVNYWPGINGNSNTNIANGTYTTGVTSGAGSGQRGGSWWLTTIYAYVSNRSVASSFLIGSDTYQHGFRCVRSVP
;
A
#
# COMPACT_ATOMS: atom_id res chain seq x y z
N MET A 1 40.61 54.10 -36.23
CA MET A 1 39.76 53.50 -37.29
C MET A 1 39.36 52.11 -36.82
N LYS A 2 38.05 51.91 -36.61
CA LYS A 2 37.27 50.64 -36.59
C LYS A 2 37.95 49.33 -36.15
N THR A 3 37.46 48.82 -35.02
CA THR A 3 36.86 47.48 -34.81
C THR A 3 37.36 46.31 -35.66
N PHE A 4 37.77 45.22 -35.02
CA PHE A 4 37.27 43.87 -35.31
C PHE A 4 37.30 43.01 -34.04
N ILE A 5 36.09 42.66 -33.60
CA ILE A 5 35.76 41.62 -32.61
C ILE A 5 35.80 40.28 -33.36
N PHE A 6 36.43 39.25 -32.79
CA PHE A 6 36.19 37.87 -33.20
C PHE A 6 35.90 37.00 -31.99
N TYR A 7 34.73 36.36 -32.06
CA TYR A 7 34.18 35.37 -31.16
C TYR A 7 34.89 34.02 -31.33
N ALA A 8 35.06 33.28 -30.23
CA ALA A 8 35.06 31.82 -30.26
C ALA A 8 34.24 31.34 -29.05
N ALA A 9 33.03 30.87 -29.37
CA ALA A 9 32.00 30.44 -28.44
C ALA A 9 32.42 29.15 -27.72
N TRP A 10 32.41 29.18 -26.38
CA TRP A 10 32.29 28.00 -25.54
C TRP A 10 30.82 27.87 -25.12
N THR A 11 30.02 27.18 -25.93
CA THR A 11 28.71 26.69 -25.51
C THR A 11 28.91 25.39 -24.73
N LEU A 12 29.07 25.52 -23.41
CA LEU A 12 28.86 24.41 -22.48
C LEU A 12 27.34 24.20 -22.37
N LEU A 13 26.81 23.31 -23.21
CA LEU A 13 25.42 22.86 -23.11
C LEU A 13 25.34 21.88 -21.92
N LEU A 14 25.13 22.42 -20.72
CA LEU A 14 24.68 21.67 -19.56
C LEU A 14 23.24 21.21 -19.81
N LEU A 15 23.10 20.09 -20.54
CA LEU A 15 21.91 19.26 -20.45
C LEU A 15 21.94 18.57 -19.09
N LEU A 16 21.44 19.28 -18.07
CA LEU A 16 20.92 18.66 -16.85
C LEU A 16 19.76 17.77 -17.29
N GLY A 17 20.06 16.49 -17.56
CA GLY A 17 19.05 15.45 -17.55
C GLY A 17 18.52 15.34 -16.14
N TYR A 18 17.38 15.96 -15.87
CA TYR A 18 16.61 15.68 -14.67
C TYR A 18 15.97 14.30 -14.86
N SER A 19 16.65 13.27 -14.38
CA SER A 19 16.02 12.00 -14.05
C SER A 19 15.48 12.14 -12.63
N VAL A 20 14.23 12.57 -12.49
CA VAL A 20 13.48 12.43 -11.24
C VAL A 20 12.62 11.20 -11.41
N THR A 21 12.78 10.23 -10.53
CA THR A 21 12.21 8.88 -10.58
C THR A 21 11.18 8.72 -9.47
N ALA A 22 9.99 8.21 -9.79
CA ALA A 22 8.96 8.01 -8.77
C ALA A 22 9.27 6.78 -7.90
N ASN A 23 10.05 6.96 -6.82
CA ASN A 23 10.19 6.14 -5.61
C ASN A 23 11.55 6.39 -4.93
N ASN A 24 11.61 7.20 -3.87
CA ASN A 24 12.90 7.41 -3.20
C ASN A 24 12.75 8.06 -1.83
N ILE A 25 11.85 7.54 -0.99
CA ILE A 25 11.82 7.95 0.40
C ILE A 25 13.15 7.60 1.07
N GLN A 26 13.81 8.62 1.60
CA GLN A 26 15.10 8.49 2.26
C GLN A 26 15.00 9.14 3.63
N ILE A 27 15.46 8.40 4.64
CA ILE A 27 15.59 8.89 6.01
C ILE A 27 17.07 8.87 6.36
N SER A 28 17.57 9.97 6.93
CA SER A 28 18.98 10.12 7.29
C SER A 28 19.15 10.93 8.57
N ASN A 29 20.37 10.92 9.11
CA ASN A 29 20.75 11.71 10.29
C ASN A 29 19.85 11.47 11.50
N VAL A 30 19.48 10.21 11.74
CA VAL A 30 18.67 9.81 12.88
C VAL A 30 19.47 9.99 14.16
N THR A 31 18.93 10.75 15.10
CA THR A 31 19.53 10.99 16.43
C THR A 31 18.45 10.97 17.51
N THR A 32 18.84 10.59 18.72
CA THR A 32 17.96 10.55 19.90
C THR A 32 18.49 11.45 20.99
N THR A 33 17.65 12.33 21.51
CA THR A 33 17.98 13.19 22.66
C THR A 33 17.01 12.93 23.79
N LEU A 34 17.53 12.57 24.98
CA LEU A 34 16.72 12.44 26.18
C LEU A 34 16.33 13.84 26.67
N VAL A 35 15.03 14.08 26.81
CA VAL A 35 14.50 15.29 27.44
C VAL A 35 14.06 14.92 28.86
N THR A 36 14.83 15.41 29.84
CA THR A 36 14.56 15.19 31.26
C THR A 36 13.58 16.24 31.79
N GLY A 37 12.50 15.82 32.44
CA GLY A 37 11.45 16.69 32.97
C GLY A 37 10.19 15.92 33.38
N SER A 38 9.12 16.63 33.71
CA SER A 38 7.79 16.03 33.86
C SER A 38 6.93 16.44 32.67
N PRO A 39 6.72 15.59 31.64
CA PRO A 39 7.17 14.19 31.51
C PRO A 39 8.58 14.02 30.93
N ASN A 40 9.20 12.86 31.19
CA ASN A 40 10.45 12.41 30.53
C ASN A 40 10.11 11.76 29.19
N TYR A 41 10.80 12.14 28.12
CA TYR A 41 10.63 11.54 26.79
C TYR A 41 11.93 11.60 25.97
N TYR A 42 12.00 10.82 24.90
CA TYR A 42 13.04 11.00 23.88
C TYR A 42 12.51 11.84 22.73
N THR A 43 13.34 12.75 22.22
CA THR A 43 13.14 13.36 20.91
C THR A 43 13.95 12.57 19.89
N ILE A 44 13.27 12.03 18.87
CA ILE A 44 13.91 11.37 17.73
C ILE A 44 13.94 12.37 16.58
N GLN A 45 15.13 12.82 16.21
CA GLN A 45 15.33 13.77 15.13
C GLN A 45 15.90 13.08 13.89
N PHE A 46 15.42 13.45 12.71
CA PHE A 46 15.93 12.95 11.42
C PHE A 46 15.64 13.92 10.29
N ASN A 47 16.25 13.64 9.14
CA ASN A 47 15.94 14.27 7.86
C ASN A 47 15.18 13.29 6.97
N ILE A 48 14.30 13.82 6.13
CA ILE A 48 13.51 13.02 5.20
C ILE A 48 13.42 13.71 3.83
N SER A 49 13.48 12.91 2.76
CA SER A 49 13.24 13.39 1.40
C SER A 49 12.56 12.32 0.57
N TRP A 50 11.76 12.74 -0.41
CA TRP A 50 11.28 11.89 -1.49
C TRP A 50 10.89 12.75 -2.70
N GLU A 51 10.62 12.08 -3.81
CA GLU A 51 10.38 12.71 -5.10
C GLU A 51 8.90 12.76 -5.45
N ASN A 52 8.52 13.75 -6.26
CA ASN A 52 7.16 13.90 -6.78
C ASN A 52 6.08 13.95 -5.69
N SER A 53 6.30 14.70 -4.61
CA SER A 53 5.26 14.98 -3.62
C SER A 53 4.21 15.93 -4.19
N TRP A 54 2.95 15.81 -3.76
CA TRP A 54 1.87 16.72 -4.12
C TRP A 54 0.85 16.93 -3.00
N MET A 55 0.16 18.07 -3.07
CA MET A 55 -1.08 18.33 -2.37
C MET A 55 -1.97 19.19 -3.27
N VAL A 56 -3.20 18.75 -3.53
CA VAL A 56 -4.15 19.45 -4.41
C VAL A 56 -5.48 19.73 -3.70
N SER A 57 -6.10 20.86 -4.01
CA SER A 57 -7.40 21.29 -3.43
C SER A 57 -8.60 20.95 -4.31
N SER A 58 -8.41 20.91 -5.62
CA SER A 58 -9.42 20.56 -6.61
C SER A 58 -9.25 19.10 -7.03
N GLY A 59 -10.34 18.48 -7.52
CA GLY A 59 -10.48 17.05 -7.76
C GLY A 59 -9.18 16.31 -8.12
N PRO A 60 -8.77 15.28 -7.35
CA PRO A 60 -9.56 14.58 -6.34
C PRO A 60 -9.35 15.08 -4.89
N ALA A 61 -8.79 16.27 -4.67
CA ALA A 61 -8.53 16.83 -3.33
C ALA A 61 -7.69 15.90 -2.42
N ASN A 62 -6.57 15.42 -2.94
CA ASN A 62 -5.71 14.44 -2.29
C ASN A 62 -4.26 14.92 -2.15
N PHE A 63 -3.45 14.13 -1.48
CA PHE A 63 -2.02 14.40 -1.29
C PHE A 63 -1.26 13.10 -1.05
N ASP A 64 0.06 13.17 -1.22
CA ASP A 64 0.95 12.12 -0.74
C ASP A 64 1.54 12.48 0.63
N ALA A 65 1.92 11.44 1.36
CA ALA A 65 2.43 11.54 2.71
C ALA A 65 3.50 10.48 2.95
N ALA A 66 4.37 10.71 3.93
CA ALA A 66 5.18 9.66 4.52
C ALA A 66 4.47 9.14 5.77
N TRP A 67 4.16 7.84 5.81
CA TRP A 67 3.86 7.15 7.07
C TRP A 67 5.16 6.79 7.76
N LEU A 68 5.34 7.29 8.97
CA LEU A 68 6.58 7.22 9.74
C LEU A 68 6.32 6.49 11.05
N PHE A 69 7.07 5.43 11.29
CA PHE A 69 7.02 4.66 12.53
C PHE A 69 8.43 4.31 12.98
N VAL A 70 8.58 4.02 14.27
CA VAL A 70 9.90 3.88 14.89
C VAL A 70 10.03 2.51 15.54
N LYS A 71 11.17 1.86 15.29
CA LYS A 71 11.63 0.70 16.06
C LYS A 71 12.83 1.08 16.91
N PHE A 72 12.93 0.52 18.11
CA PHE A 72 14.11 0.62 18.96
C PHE A 72 14.62 -0.77 19.33
N LYS A 73 15.93 -0.89 19.56
CA LYS A 73 16.53 -2.12 20.04
C LYS A 73 16.47 -2.17 21.56
N ASN A 74 15.78 -3.17 22.10
CA ASN A 74 15.62 -3.33 23.55
C ASN A 74 16.92 -3.86 24.19
N THR A 75 16.93 -3.95 25.52
CA THR A 75 18.07 -4.47 26.31
C THR A 75 18.44 -5.93 26.00
N SER A 76 17.54 -6.70 25.40
CA SER A 76 17.79 -8.08 24.96
C SER A 76 18.36 -8.17 23.54
N GLY A 77 18.43 -7.04 22.82
CA GLY A 77 18.86 -6.98 21.42
C GLY A 77 17.74 -7.13 20.39
N ASP A 78 16.49 -7.27 20.81
CA ASP A 78 15.33 -7.38 19.92
C ASP A 78 14.82 -6.01 19.50
N TRP A 79 14.38 -5.88 18.26
CA TRP A 79 13.68 -4.69 17.79
C TRP A 79 12.22 -4.69 18.24
N LYS A 80 11.77 -3.57 18.82
CA LYS A 80 10.40 -3.36 19.30
C LYS A 80 9.88 -2.01 18.81
N ARG A 81 8.56 -1.84 18.72
CA ARG A 81 7.95 -0.54 18.39
C ARG A 81 8.26 0.50 19.46
N ALA A 82 8.49 1.74 19.07
CA ALA A 82 8.52 2.89 19.97
C ALA A 82 7.14 3.56 20.03
N TRP A 83 6.62 3.78 21.24
CA TRP A 83 5.32 4.43 21.44
C TRP A 83 5.41 5.94 21.27
N LEU A 84 4.92 6.46 20.15
CA LEU A 84 4.95 7.89 19.88
C LEU A 84 3.89 8.64 20.67
N ASN A 85 4.12 9.94 20.89
CA ASN A 85 3.08 10.79 21.46
C ASN A 85 1.88 10.88 20.49
N THR A 86 0.67 10.96 21.01
CA THR A 86 -0.56 11.01 20.20
C THR A 86 -1.02 12.44 19.89
N THR A 87 -0.37 13.45 20.46
CA THR A 87 -0.68 14.86 20.26
C THR A 87 0.26 15.44 19.21
N PHE A 88 -0.27 15.77 18.03
CA PHE A 88 0.51 16.27 16.88
C PHE A 88 1.43 17.46 17.23
N SER A 89 1.01 18.37 18.11
CA SER A 89 1.78 19.56 18.50
C SER A 89 2.99 19.26 19.39
N ASN A 90 3.12 18.04 19.90
CA ASN A 90 4.31 17.58 20.61
C ASN A 90 5.40 17.04 19.65
N HIS A 91 5.10 16.94 18.35
CA HIS A 91 6.07 16.68 17.30
C HIS A 91 6.49 17.99 16.64
N THR A 92 7.67 18.02 16.03
CA THR A 92 8.15 19.18 15.27
C THR A 92 8.15 18.85 13.79
N ALA A 93 7.19 19.44 13.07
CA ALA A 93 7.17 19.42 11.60
C ALA A 93 8.04 20.57 11.05
N PRO A 94 8.96 20.29 10.10
CA PRO A 94 9.72 21.35 9.42
C PRO A 94 8.82 22.29 8.60
N SER A 95 9.31 23.49 8.30
CA SER A 95 8.57 24.47 7.48
C SER A 95 8.13 23.89 6.14
N GLY A 96 6.87 24.13 5.76
CA GLY A 96 6.27 23.59 4.54
C GLY A 96 5.73 22.16 4.68
N SER A 97 5.79 21.58 5.87
CA SER A 97 5.23 20.27 6.20
C SER A 97 4.31 20.33 7.42
N THR A 98 3.48 19.31 7.58
CA THR A 98 2.63 19.10 8.75
C THR A 98 2.69 17.64 9.18
N ILE A 99 2.55 17.41 10.49
CA ILE A 99 2.46 16.08 11.09
C ILE A 99 1.03 15.82 11.53
N TYR A 100 0.54 14.61 11.28
CA TYR A 100 -0.73 14.10 11.77
C TYR A 100 -0.53 12.75 12.45
N CYS A 101 -1.18 12.55 13.60
CA CYS A 101 -1.19 11.29 14.33
C CYS A 101 -2.53 11.11 15.03
N ASP A 102 -3.06 9.89 14.97
CA ASP A 102 -4.33 9.45 15.57
C ASP A 102 -4.10 8.44 16.70
N ASP A 103 -3.00 7.71 16.65
CA ASP A 103 -2.52 6.83 17.72
C ASP A 103 -1.01 7.01 17.97
N ASN A 104 -0.43 6.07 18.71
CA ASN A 104 0.98 6.06 19.12
C ASN A 104 1.84 5.10 18.29
N THR A 105 1.33 4.56 17.20
CA THR A 105 2.02 3.57 16.34
C THR A 105 2.93 4.26 15.32
N GLY A 106 2.51 5.43 14.83
CA GLY A 106 3.25 6.19 13.84
C GLY A 106 2.60 7.56 13.57
N VAL A 107 3.17 8.31 12.64
CA VAL A 107 2.66 9.61 12.21
C VAL A 107 2.68 9.73 10.69
N PHE A 108 1.78 10.52 10.14
CA PHE A 108 1.88 11.01 8.77
C PHE A 108 2.63 12.34 8.72
N LEU A 109 3.55 12.50 7.77
CA LEU A 109 4.21 13.76 7.43
C LEU A 109 3.93 14.10 5.96
N TYR A 110 3.35 15.26 5.69
CA TYR A 110 2.98 15.70 4.34
C TYR A 110 3.07 17.21 4.19
N ARG A 111 2.91 17.72 2.96
CA ARG A 111 2.98 19.15 2.66
C ARG A 111 1.92 19.93 3.46
N SER A 112 2.29 21.09 3.99
CA SER A 112 1.33 21.98 4.68
C SER A 112 0.57 22.91 3.72
N THR A 113 0.93 22.95 2.44
CA THR A 113 0.35 23.83 1.43
C THR A 113 0.24 23.12 0.09
N TYR A 114 -0.75 23.52 -0.71
CA TYR A 114 -0.92 23.03 -2.08
C TYR A 114 0.33 23.27 -2.92
N GLY A 115 0.65 22.29 -3.76
CA GLY A 115 1.83 22.34 -4.63
C GLY A 115 2.35 20.94 -4.93
N SER A 116 3.34 20.86 -5.79
CA SER A 116 3.98 19.60 -6.17
C SER A 116 5.49 19.75 -6.35
N GLY A 117 6.19 18.62 -6.42
CA GLY A 117 7.63 18.51 -6.64
C GLY A 117 8.33 17.73 -5.54
N ASN A 118 9.65 17.68 -5.59
CA ASN A 118 10.44 16.97 -4.59
C ASN A 118 10.34 17.68 -3.23
N VAL A 119 10.47 16.91 -2.15
CA VAL A 119 10.57 17.44 -0.79
C VAL A 119 11.87 16.96 -0.15
N SER A 120 12.47 17.84 0.63
CA SER A 120 13.59 17.52 1.51
C SER A 120 13.44 18.35 2.76
N TRP A 121 13.05 17.70 3.84
CA TRP A 121 12.79 18.34 5.13
C TRP A 121 13.83 17.89 6.14
N GLN A 122 14.34 18.87 6.88
CA GLN A 122 15.43 18.69 7.82
C GLN A 122 14.89 18.83 9.24
N ASN A 123 15.48 18.10 10.19
CA ASN A 123 15.16 18.19 11.61
C ASN A 123 13.68 17.93 11.94
N VAL A 124 13.06 16.95 11.29
CA VAL A 124 11.78 16.40 11.76
C VAL A 124 12.01 15.84 13.16
N GLN A 125 11.13 16.12 14.11
CA GLN A 125 11.25 15.57 15.47
C GLN A 125 9.98 14.84 15.88
N LEU A 126 10.16 13.58 16.27
CA LEU A 126 9.09 12.78 16.87
C LEU A 126 9.33 12.61 18.36
N ARG A 127 8.29 12.86 19.15
CA ARG A 127 8.32 12.60 20.58
C ARG A 127 8.00 11.14 20.85
N TRP A 128 8.94 10.44 21.47
CA TRP A 128 8.82 9.06 21.90
C TRP A 128 8.58 8.99 23.42
N GLU A 129 7.41 8.49 23.81
CA GLU A 129 7.01 8.20 25.19
C GLU A 129 7.66 6.91 25.68
N TYR A 130 9.00 6.89 25.75
CA TYR A 130 9.78 5.68 26.00
C TYR A 130 9.46 5.00 27.34
N THR A 131 8.91 5.72 28.31
CA THR A 131 8.48 5.17 29.59
C THR A 131 7.29 4.21 29.46
N LEU A 132 6.55 4.27 28.35
CA LEU A 132 5.50 3.31 27.99
C LEU A 132 6.08 2.01 27.37
N ASN A 133 7.36 2.01 27.00
CA ASN A 133 8.05 0.85 26.47
C ASN A 133 8.81 0.10 27.57
N SER A 134 8.81 -1.22 27.50
CA SER A 134 9.66 -2.07 28.33
C SER A 134 11.03 -2.28 27.69
N GLY A 135 12.06 -2.46 28.52
CA GLY A 135 13.40 -2.83 28.06
C GLY A 135 14.13 -1.75 27.24
N VAL A 136 13.86 -0.47 27.47
CA VAL A 136 14.58 0.64 26.81
C VAL A 136 15.97 0.79 27.45
N PRO A 137 17.08 0.65 26.70
CA PRO A 137 18.42 0.85 27.24
C PRO A 137 18.74 2.34 27.44
N THR A 138 19.79 2.67 28.21
CA THR A 138 20.20 4.05 28.50
C THR A 138 20.53 4.87 27.26
N ASN A 139 21.11 4.23 26.23
CA ASN A 139 21.41 4.84 24.94
C ASN A 139 20.70 4.00 23.85
N PRO A 140 19.43 4.28 23.55
CA PRO A 140 18.64 3.47 22.63
C PRO A 140 19.12 3.61 21.20
N GLU A 141 19.36 2.48 20.55
CA GLU A 141 19.45 2.40 19.10
C GLU A 141 18.03 2.47 18.53
N VAL A 142 17.79 3.39 17.61
CA VAL A 142 16.49 3.58 16.95
C VAL A 142 16.62 3.51 15.45
N CYS A 143 15.55 3.06 14.80
CA CYS A 143 15.40 3.03 13.36
C CYS A 143 14.04 3.67 13.03
N VAL A 144 14.09 4.76 12.27
CA VAL A 144 12.89 5.42 11.73
C VAL A 144 12.65 4.85 10.35
N LEU A 145 11.45 4.33 10.14
CA LEU A 145 11.03 3.71 8.88
C LEU A 145 9.96 4.59 8.24
N GLY A 146 10.02 4.72 6.91
CA GLY A 146 9.13 5.56 6.13
C GLY A 146 8.50 4.79 4.97
N ILE A 147 7.20 5.00 4.77
CA ILE A 147 6.45 4.43 3.65
C ILE A 147 5.74 5.57 2.92
N GLU A 148 5.93 5.70 1.61
CA GLU A 148 5.16 6.65 0.78
C GLU A 148 3.70 6.17 0.69
N MET A 149 2.78 7.04 1.12
CA MET A 149 1.35 6.81 1.14
C MET A 149 0.62 7.89 0.34
N VAL A 150 -0.60 7.60 -0.07
CA VAL A 150 -1.52 8.54 -0.71
C VAL A 150 -2.77 8.63 0.14
N TYR A 151 -3.19 9.84 0.50
CA TYR A 151 -4.47 10.09 1.14
C TYR A 151 -5.60 9.96 0.12
N ILE A 152 -6.61 9.16 0.44
CA ILE A 152 -7.84 8.99 -0.33
C ILE A 152 -8.97 9.68 0.46
N PRO A 153 -9.56 10.76 -0.05
CA PRO A 153 -10.60 11.50 0.64
C PRO A 153 -11.93 10.77 0.67
N ALA A 154 -12.68 10.99 1.75
CA ALA A 154 -14.02 10.48 1.89
C ALA A 154 -14.92 11.01 0.77
N SER A 155 -15.56 10.12 0.02
CA SER A 155 -16.45 10.51 -1.09
C SER A 155 -17.20 9.32 -1.68
N PRO A 156 -18.37 9.57 -2.32
CA PRO A 156 -19.02 8.57 -3.15
C PRO A 156 -18.10 8.02 -4.24
N PHE A 157 -18.36 6.78 -4.65
CA PHE A 157 -17.65 6.11 -5.74
C PHE A 157 -18.49 5.01 -6.35
N TYR A 158 -18.03 4.46 -7.47
CA TYR A 158 -18.68 3.33 -8.12
C TYR A 158 -17.92 2.04 -7.84
N LEU A 159 -18.67 0.96 -7.65
CA LEU A 159 -18.25 -0.43 -7.74
C LEU A 159 -18.74 -1.04 -9.05
N GLY A 160 -18.01 -2.03 -9.56
CA GLY A 160 -18.33 -2.62 -10.85
C GLY A 160 -18.06 -1.68 -12.02
N ASP A 161 -18.36 -2.12 -13.23
CA ASP A 161 -18.11 -1.35 -14.46
C ASP A 161 -19.20 -1.53 -15.53
N GLY A 162 -20.37 -2.00 -15.10
CA GLY A 162 -21.50 -2.25 -15.97
C GLY A 162 -21.98 -1.00 -16.71
N ASN A 163 -22.24 -1.13 -18.02
CA ASN A 163 -22.67 -0.04 -18.90
C ASN A 163 -24.14 -0.14 -19.37
N GLY A 164 -24.93 -0.97 -18.71
CA GLY A 164 -26.32 -1.31 -19.03
C GLY A 164 -26.49 -2.48 -19.99
N ALA A 165 -25.41 -2.94 -20.64
CA ALA A 165 -25.44 -4.07 -21.58
C ALA A 165 -24.40 -5.15 -21.29
N ASN A 166 -23.22 -4.76 -20.79
CA ASN A 166 -22.14 -5.65 -20.42
C ASN A 166 -21.47 -5.16 -19.13
N GLU A 167 -20.79 -6.05 -18.43
CA GLU A 167 -19.88 -5.77 -17.31
C GLU A 167 -18.64 -6.67 -17.37
N SER A 168 -17.60 -6.29 -16.62
CA SER A 168 -16.43 -7.13 -16.38
C SER A 168 -16.82 -8.44 -15.69
N THR A 169 -16.01 -9.47 -15.89
CA THR A 169 -16.23 -10.79 -15.30
C THR A 169 -16.41 -10.70 -13.78
N TYR A 170 -17.60 -11.08 -13.32
CA TYR A 170 -17.99 -11.12 -11.92
C TYR A 170 -17.92 -9.76 -11.21
N ALA A 171 -18.08 -8.66 -11.93
CA ALA A 171 -18.22 -7.34 -11.33
C ALA A 171 -19.33 -7.32 -10.27
N LEU A 172 -19.22 -6.39 -9.31
CA LEU A 172 -20.33 -6.13 -8.40
C LEU A 172 -21.41 -5.34 -9.12
N HIS A 173 -22.66 -5.74 -8.92
CA HIS A 173 -23.82 -5.07 -9.46
C HIS A 173 -25.00 -5.18 -8.48
N VAL A 174 -26.03 -4.34 -8.65
CA VAL A 174 -27.36 -4.56 -8.05
C VAL A 174 -28.29 -5.14 -9.10
N THR A 175 -28.30 -4.53 -10.29
CA THR A 175 -28.91 -5.07 -11.50
C THR A 175 -27.80 -5.46 -12.46
N ASP A 176 -27.87 -6.64 -13.05
CA ASP A 176 -26.85 -7.16 -13.97
C ASP A 176 -26.46 -6.11 -15.03
N ASN A 177 -25.16 -6.01 -15.30
CA ASN A 177 -24.55 -5.06 -16.22
C ASN A 177 -24.65 -3.60 -15.78
N THR A 178 -24.84 -3.28 -14.50
CA THR A 178 -24.84 -1.90 -13.99
C THR A 178 -23.81 -1.69 -12.90
N ALA A 179 -23.08 -0.57 -12.98
CA ALA A 179 -22.23 -0.13 -11.88
C ALA A 179 -23.06 0.34 -10.67
N VAL A 180 -22.53 0.11 -9.47
CA VAL A 180 -23.19 0.44 -8.19
C VAL A 180 -22.54 1.67 -7.58
N GLN A 181 -23.30 2.73 -7.33
CA GLN A 181 -22.78 3.89 -6.61
C GLN A 181 -22.89 3.68 -5.10
N ILE A 182 -21.76 3.71 -4.39
CA ILE A 182 -21.73 3.71 -2.93
C ILE A 182 -21.72 5.15 -2.42
N THR A 183 -22.63 5.43 -1.49
CA THR A 183 -22.83 6.72 -0.82
C THR A 183 -22.94 6.48 0.69
N ASN A 184 -23.26 7.51 1.48
CA ASN A 184 -23.57 7.41 2.92
C ASN A 184 -25.01 6.91 3.20
N THR A 185 -25.54 6.07 2.31
CA THR A 185 -26.84 5.45 2.46
C THR A 185 -26.75 4.00 2.04
N LEU A 186 -27.49 3.14 2.74
CA LEU A 186 -27.52 1.71 2.48
C LEU A 186 -27.99 1.42 1.05
N VAL A 187 -27.10 0.81 0.27
CA VAL A 187 -27.41 0.20 -1.02
C VAL A 187 -27.58 -1.29 -0.82
N SER A 188 -28.83 -1.77 -0.91
CA SER A 188 -29.18 -3.19 -0.74
C SER A 188 -28.94 -4.01 -2.02
N GLY A 189 -28.67 -5.30 -1.85
CA GLY A 189 -28.66 -6.28 -2.93
C GLY A 189 -27.43 -6.21 -3.84
N VAL A 190 -26.29 -5.73 -3.33
CA VAL A 190 -25.02 -5.77 -4.06
C VAL A 190 -24.53 -7.21 -4.15
N LYS A 191 -24.35 -7.72 -5.37
CA LYS A 191 -24.08 -9.13 -5.66
C LYS A 191 -23.15 -9.28 -6.86
N THR A 192 -22.84 -10.52 -7.24
CA THR A 192 -22.04 -10.89 -8.41
C THR A 192 -22.59 -12.17 -9.05
N ASP A 193 -22.24 -12.40 -10.31
CA ASP A 193 -22.58 -13.63 -11.04
C ASP A 193 -21.61 -14.80 -10.75
N ALA A 194 -20.58 -14.60 -9.94
CA ALA A 194 -19.57 -15.63 -9.64
C ALA A 194 -20.09 -16.75 -8.74
N SER A 195 -19.89 -18.01 -9.15
CA SER A 195 -19.95 -19.15 -8.23
C SER A 195 -18.57 -19.44 -7.60
N GLY A 196 -18.52 -20.17 -6.48
CA GLY A 196 -17.26 -20.50 -5.78
C GLY A 196 -17.05 -19.67 -4.50
N GLY A 197 -15.89 -18.98 -4.39
CA GLY A 197 -15.56 -18.16 -3.21
C GLY A 197 -16.54 -17.01 -2.94
N ASP A 198 -17.32 -16.62 -3.95
CA ASP A 198 -18.38 -15.61 -3.90
C ASP A 198 -19.79 -16.20 -3.79
N ALA A 199 -19.95 -17.52 -3.67
CA ALA A 199 -21.26 -18.18 -3.72
C ALA A 199 -22.27 -17.65 -2.68
N GLN A 200 -21.79 -17.02 -1.61
CA GLN A 200 -22.64 -16.46 -0.56
C GLN A 200 -23.29 -15.12 -0.95
N ILE A 201 -22.79 -14.45 -2.00
CA ILE A 201 -23.29 -13.14 -2.43
C ILE A 201 -23.91 -13.16 -3.82
N THR A 202 -24.18 -14.34 -4.41
CA THR A 202 -24.85 -14.47 -5.72
C THR A 202 -26.38 -14.35 -5.66
N GLY A 203 -26.96 -14.70 -4.50
CA GLY A 203 -28.40 -14.71 -4.28
C GLY A 203 -28.91 -13.34 -3.86
N ALA A 204 -29.20 -13.19 -2.56
CA ALA A 204 -29.72 -11.94 -1.99
C ALA A 204 -28.70 -10.79 -2.02
N GLY A 205 -27.41 -11.07 -2.20
CA GLY A 205 -26.34 -10.08 -2.11
C GLY A 205 -26.08 -9.63 -0.68
N VAL A 206 -25.45 -8.46 -0.56
CA VAL A 206 -25.19 -7.74 0.70
C VAL A 206 -25.67 -6.30 0.58
N GLY A 207 -25.95 -5.67 1.72
CA GLY A 207 -26.15 -4.24 1.79
C GLY A 207 -24.84 -3.51 2.12
N ILE A 208 -24.55 -2.40 1.44
CA ILE A 208 -23.36 -1.58 1.69
C ILE A 208 -23.80 -0.15 2.00
N ASP A 209 -23.47 0.32 3.19
CA ASP A 209 -23.59 1.72 3.59
C ASP A 209 -22.18 2.32 3.70
N GLY A 210 -21.88 3.35 2.91
CA GLY A 210 -20.54 3.90 2.79
C GLY A 210 -19.92 4.29 4.13
N ASP A 211 -20.60 5.09 4.95
CA ASP A 211 -20.11 5.43 6.29
C ASP A 211 -20.75 4.57 7.40
N GLY A 212 -21.75 3.74 7.06
CA GLY A 212 -22.45 2.87 7.99
C GLY A 212 -21.90 1.45 8.13
N GLY A 213 -21.16 0.90 7.15
CA GLY A 213 -20.61 -0.46 7.18
C GLY A 213 -21.35 -1.45 6.25
N ILE A 214 -21.38 -2.73 6.62
CA ILE A 214 -21.97 -3.80 5.79
C ILE A 214 -23.15 -4.49 6.49
N ASP A 215 -24.24 -4.65 5.75
CA ASP A 215 -25.40 -5.50 6.03
C ASP A 215 -25.16 -6.85 5.32
N THR A 216 -24.89 -7.89 6.11
CA THR A 216 -24.32 -9.15 5.61
C THR A 216 -25.36 -10.14 5.12
N ASP A 217 -26.63 -9.97 5.50
CA ASP A 217 -27.75 -10.81 5.10
C ASP A 217 -28.80 -10.06 4.26
N ASN A 218 -28.55 -8.78 3.98
CA ASN A 218 -29.37 -7.88 3.18
C ASN A 218 -30.78 -7.70 3.75
N ASN A 219 -30.92 -7.67 5.08
CA ASN A 219 -32.19 -7.50 5.78
C ASN A 219 -32.57 -6.02 6.04
N GLY A 220 -31.69 -5.07 5.69
CA GLY A 220 -31.87 -3.64 5.93
C GLY A 220 -31.21 -3.12 7.20
N THR A 221 -30.50 -3.97 7.94
CA THR A 221 -29.80 -3.62 9.20
C THR A 221 -28.31 -3.86 9.04
N ILE A 222 -27.49 -2.89 9.47
CA ILE A 222 -26.04 -3.05 9.48
C ILE A 222 -25.63 -4.07 10.55
N ASP A 223 -24.96 -5.15 10.12
CA ASP A 223 -24.41 -6.17 11.03
C ASP A 223 -22.98 -5.82 11.47
N ASN A 224 -22.18 -5.21 10.59
CA ASN A 224 -20.82 -4.83 10.88
C ASN A 224 -20.56 -3.38 10.47
N ALA A 225 -20.74 -2.48 11.44
CA ALA A 225 -20.55 -1.05 11.27
C ALA A 225 -19.08 -0.61 11.18
N SER A 226 -18.12 -1.51 11.46
CA SER A 226 -16.68 -1.21 11.40
C SER A 226 -16.02 -1.64 10.09
N PHE A 227 -16.74 -2.32 9.19
CA PHE A 227 -16.18 -2.77 7.92
C PHE A 227 -15.75 -1.58 7.04
N PRO A 228 -14.49 -1.49 6.58
CA PRO A 228 -14.07 -0.42 5.68
C PRO A 228 -14.66 -0.59 4.28
N THR A 229 -15.68 0.21 3.97
CA THR A 229 -16.37 0.15 2.67
C THR A 229 -15.65 0.93 1.57
N GLY A 230 -14.61 1.70 1.89
CA GLY A 230 -13.92 2.59 0.97
C GLY A 230 -14.56 3.97 0.78
N TYR A 231 -15.70 4.27 1.42
CA TYR A 231 -16.30 5.60 1.37
C TYR A 231 -15.61 6.62 2.28
N LEU A 232 -15.26 6.23 3.51
CA LEU A 232 -14.50 7.07 4.44
C LEU A 232 -13.07 7.28 3.96
N SER A 233 -12.39 8.30 4.50
CA SER A 233 -10.99 8.54 4.12
C SER A 233 -10.06 7.46 4.66
N PHE A 234 -9.01 7.18 3.89
CA PHE A 234 -7.93 6.28 4.29
C PHE A 234 -6.65 6.68 3.56
N CYS A 235 -5.51 6.28 4.10
CA CYS A 235 -4.24 6.36 3.40
C CYS A 235 -3.90 4.99 2.81
N ILE A 236 -3.41 4.94 1.58
CA ILE A 236 -2.96 3.71 0.90
C ILE A 236 -1.48 3.83 0.55
N MET A 237 -0.72 2.73 0.66
CA MET A 237 0.65 2.72 0.15
C MET A 237 0.67 3.10 -1.33
N LYS A 238 1.53 4.05 -1.69
CA LYS A 238 1.65 4.56 -3.06
C LYS A 238 2.15 3.48 -4.03
N TYR A 239 2.96 2.55 -3.52
CA TYR A 239 3.58 1.44 -4.24
C TYR A 239 3.32 0.09 -3.54
N GLU A 240 3.46 -1.01 -4.29
CA GLU A 240 3.58 -2.36 -3.73
C GLU A 240 4.74 -2.42 -2.71
N ILE A 241 4.68 -3.36 -1.74
CA ILE A 241 5.83 -3.64 -0.87
C ILE A 241 7.05 -3.97 -1.75
N THR A 242 8.16 -3.25 -1.52
CA THR A 242 9.41 -3.45 -2.25
C THR A 242 10.34 -4.46 -1.58
N ALA A 243 11.29 -5.00 -2.34
CA ALA A 243 12.32 -5.91 -1.83
C ALA A 243 13.13 -5.30 -0.67
N GLN A 244 13.47 -4.00 -0.73
CA GLN A 244 14.17 -3.33 0.37
C GLN A 244 13.31 -3.21 1.62
N GLN A 245 12.04 -2.81 1.49
CA GLN A 245 11.12 -2.73 2.62
C GLN A 245 10.94 -4.08 3.32
N TRP A 246 10.97 -5.17 2.56
CA TRP A 246 10.93 -6.51 3.13
C TRP A 246 12.24 -6.89 3.84
N CYS A 247 13.40 -6.56 3.27
CA CYS A 247 14.69 -6.76 3.96
C CYS A 247 14.73 -5.98 5.28
N ASP A 248 14.28 -4.73 5.28
CA ASP A 248 14.19 -3.89 6.48
C ASP A 248 13.28 -4.55 7.51
N PHE A 249 12.12 -5.08 7.11
CA PHE A 249 11.22 -5.83 7.98
C PHE A 249 11.90 -7.06 8.60
N LEU A 250 12.46 -7.96 7.79
CA LEU A 250 13.10 -9.19 8.27
C LEU A 250 14.28 -8.92 9.22
N ASN A 251 15.07 -7.88 8.93
CA ASN A 251 16.19 -7.46 9.79
C ASN A 251 15.74 -6.88 11.14
N LYS A 252 14.44 -6.62 11.33
CA LYS A 252 13.84 -6.24 12.62
C LYS A 252 13.06 -7.36 13.30
N LEU A 253 13.16 -8.59 12.80
CA LEU A 253 12.58 -9.77 13.42
C LEU A 253 13.66 -10.62 14.10
N ASN A 254 13.30 -11.28 15.20
CA ASN A 254 14.15 -12.33 15.76
C ASN A 254 14.03 -13.64 14.94
N SER A 255 14.88 -14.62 15.25
CA SER A 255 14.95 -15.88 14.51
C SER A 255 13.67 -16.71 14.52
N THR A 256 12.89 -16.65 15.59
CA THR A 256 11.59 -17.31 15.67
C THR A 256 10.56 -16.59 14.77
N GLU A 257 10.56 -15.26 14.80
CA GLU A 257 9.62 -14.42 14.06
C GLU A 257 9.85 -14.51 12.54
N TYR A 258 11.09 -14.50 12.04
CA TYR A 258 11.32 -14.58 10.59
C TYR A 258 11.24 -16.03 10.04
N ALA A 259 11.36 -17.08 10.87
CA ALA A 259 11.40 -18.46 10.38
C ALA A 259 10.14 -18.87 9.59
N SER A 260 8.98 -18.28 9.93
CA SER A 260 7.72 -18.50 9.21
C SER A 260 7.61 -17.71 7.90
N ARG A 261 8.64 -16.96 7.52
CA ARG A 261 8.65 -15.99 6.40
C ARG A 261 9.76 -16.21 5.39
N THR A 262 10.76 -17.04 5.70
CA THR A 262 11.94 -17.23 4.83
C THR A 262 11.78 -18.29 3.74
N THR A 263 10.75 -19.15 3.81
CA THR A 263 10.55 -20.24 2.84
C THR A 263 10.13 -19.75 1.45
N SER A 264 9.69 -18.49 1.33
CA SER A 264 9.15 -17.88 0.10
C SER A 264 10.14 -16.93 -0.61
N ILE A 265 11.42 -16.86 -0.16
CA ILE A 265 12.33 -15.73 -0.45
C ILE A 265 13.40 -16.03 -1.52
N VAL A 266 13.56 -17.30 -1.94
CA VAL A 266 14.62 -17.68 -2.90
C VAL A 266 14.17 -17.42 -4.34
N ASP A 267 14.77 -16.41 -4.99
CA ASP A 267 14.62 -16.03 -6.41
C ASP A 267 13.18 -15.77 -6.92
N ASN A 268 12.49 -14.81 -6.29
CA ASN A 268 11.22 -14.28 -6.81
C ASN A 268 11.45 -13.37 -8.02
N TYR A 269 11.50 -13.95 -9.23
CA TYR A 269 11.37 -13.30 -10.55
C TYR A 269 11.54 -11.76 -10.50
N GLY A 270 12.78 -11.30 -10.28
CA GLY A 270 13.14 -9.88 -10.26
C GLY A 270 13.56 -9.28 -8.91
N SER A 271 13.04 -9.72 -7.76
CA SER A 271 13.29 -9.05 -6.46
C SER A 271 14.56 -9.48 -5.71
N HIS A 272 15.04 -10.72 -5.91
CA HIS A 272 16.31 -11.27 -5.38
C HIS A 272 16.68 -10.83 -3.95
N ILE A 273 16.17 -11.55 -2.94
CA ILE A 273 16.55 -11.35 -1.54
C ILE A 273 17.49 -12.49 -1.12
N GLY A 274 18.63 -12.12 -0.55
CA GLY A 274 19.63 -13.05 -0.01
C GLY A 274 19.96 -12.72 1.43
N SER A 275 20.96 -13.42 1.97
CA SER A 275 21.53 -13.11 3.29
C SER A 275 23.05 -12.93 3.18
N GLN A 276 23.57 -11.91 3.85
CA GLN A 276 24.99 -11.63 3.94
C GLN A 276 25.34 -11.18 5.36
N PHE A 277 26.34 -11.81 5.98
CA PHE A 277 26.77 -11.51 7.36
C PHE A 277 25.67 -11.52 8.43
N GLY A 278 24.60 -12.31 8.22
CA GLY A 278 23.47 -12.40 9.17
C GLY A 278 22.39 -11.34 8.94
N GLU A 279 22.51 -10.52 7.90
CA GLU A 279 21.50 -9.55 7.49
C GLU A 279 20.86 -9.96 6.16
N PHE A 280 19.56 -9.72 6.01
CA PHE A 280 18.84 -9.86 4.76
C PHE A 280 19.14 -8.65 3.86
N ILE A 281 19.49 -8.92 2.60
CA ILE A 281 19.87 -7.91 1.61
C ILE A 281 19.20 -8.19 0.27
N THR A 282 19.15 -7.17 -0.59
CA THR A 282 18.67 -7.29 -1.97
C THR A 282 19.53 -6.48 -2.92
N ASN A 283 19.69 -6.99 -4.14
CA ASN A 283 20.33 -6.27 -5.24
C ASN A 283 19.33 -5.46 -6.09
N ASN A 284 18.03 -5.59 -5.82
CA ASN A 284 16.96 -4.90 -6.55
C ASN A 284 16.02 -4.16 -5.58
N PRO A 285 16.54 -3.21 -4.78
CA PRO A 285 15.83 -2.63 -3.64
C PRO A 285 14.48 -1.98 -3.98
N TYR A 286 14.32 -1.50 -5.22
CA TYR A 286 13.16 -0.74 -5.67
C TYR A 286 12.07 -1.57 -6.36
N ARG A 287 12.28 -2.88 -6.54
CA ARG A 287 11.29 -3.75 -7.19
C ARG A 287 10.22 -4.20 -6.24
N ALA A 288 8.99 -4.30 -6.77
CA ALA A 288 7.87 -4.89 -6.05
C ALA A 288 8.15 -6.35 -5.73
N LEU A 289 7.92 -6.73 -4.47
CA LEU A 289 8.17 -8.07 -3.98
C LEU A 289 6.97 -8.99 -4.22
N GLY A 290 7.10 -9.87 -5.22
CA GLY A 290 6.16 -10.97 -5.45
C GLY A 290 6.40 -12.16 -4.54
N GLY A 291 5.40 -13.03 -4.42
CA GLY A 291 5.48 -14.28 -3.64
C GLY A 291 5.13 -14.13 -2.16
N LEU A 292 4.54 -12.99 -1.77
CA LEU A 292 4.07 -12.79 -0.40
C LEU A 292 2.78 -13.57 -0.17
N THR A 293 2.74 -14.39 0.88
CA THR A 293 1.47 -15.00 1.33
C THR A 293 0.59 -13.98 2.04
N TRP A 294 -0.68 -14.32 2.28
CA TRP A 294 -1.57 -13.48 3.08
C TRP A 294 -1.02 -13.22 4.50
N MET A 295 -0.39 -14.25 5.09
CA MET A 295 0.20 -14.19 6.43
C MET A 295 1.44 -13.27 6.45
N ASP A 296 2.23 -13.28 5.38
CA ASP A 296 3.39 -12.39 5.21
C ASP A 296 2.95 -10.93 5.15
N GLY A 297 1.97 -10.64 4.29
CA GLY A 297 1.41 -9.31 4.13
C GLY A 297 0.73 -8.79 5.40
N CYS A 298 -0.06 -9.63 6.08
CA CYS A 298 -0.64 -9.27 7.38
C CYS A 298 0.44 -8.95 8.42
N ALA A 299 1.50 -9.76 8.52
CA ALA A 299 2.55 -9.48 9.49
C ALA A 299 3.32 -8.18 9.17
N TYR A 300 3.59 -7.90 7.90
CA TYR A 300 4.17 -6.60 7.53
C TYR A 300 3.23 -5.44 7.86
N ALA A 301 1.93 -5.59 7.55
CA ALA A 301 0.92 -4.60 7.87
C ALA A 301 0.87 -4.33 9.38
N ASP A 302 0.77 -5.37 10.21
CA ASP A 302 0.73 -5.23 11.67
C ASP A 302 2.01 -4.56 12.20
N TRP A 303 3.17 -5.07 11.80
CA TRP A 303 4.47 -4.52 12.19
C TRP A 303 4.65 -3.05 11.79
N ALA A 304 4.13 -2.65 10.63
CA ALA A 304 4.17 -1.27 10.16
C ALA A 304 3.06 -0.38 10.76
N GLY A 305 2.12 -0.94 11.53
CA GLY A 305 0.96 -0.17 12.01
C GLY A 305 -0.07 0.14 10.92
N LEU A 306 -0.11 -0.67 9.87
CA LEU A 306 -1.05 -0.56 8.75
C LEU A 306 -2.03 -1.75 8.81
N ARG A 307 -2.95 -1.86 7.86
CA ARG A 307 -3.87 -2.99 7.73
C ARG A 307 -4.01 -3.46 6.29
N PRO A 308 -4.53 -4.67 6.07
CA PRO A 308 -4.99 -5.09 4.76
C PRO A 308 -6.08 -4.16 4.21
N MET A 309 -6.06 -3.97 2.89
CA MET A 309 -7.05 -3.22 2.13
C MET A 309 -8.29 -4.08 1.85
N THR A 310 -9.49 -3.51 1.87
CA THR A 310 -10.69 -4.22 1.38
C THR A 310 -10.80 -4.13 -0.14
N GLU A 311 -11.48 -5.08 -0.79
CA GLU A 311 -11.70 -4.99 -2.23
C GLU A 311 -12.50 -3.75 -2.67
N LEU A 312 -13.28 -3.17 -1.75
CA LEU A 312 -14.04 -1.94 -1.98
C LEU A 312 -13.12 -0.71 -1.95
N GLU A 313 -12.19 -0.66 -1.00
CA GLU A 313 -11.12 0.35 -0.96
C GLU A 313 -10.21 0.28 -2.18
N TYR A 314 -9.93 -0.92 -2.69
CA TYR A 314 -9.18 -1.12 -3.93
C TYR A 314 -9.88 -0.45 -5.12
N GLU A 315 -11.18 -0.70 -5.34
CA GLU A 315 -11.91 -0.08 -6.47
C GLU A 315 -12.04 1.43 -6.30
N LYS A 316 -12.26 1.90 -5.06
CA LYS A 316 -12.22 3.32 -4.73
C LYS A 316 -10.89 3.94 -5.13
N ALA A 317 -9.78 3.37 -4.66
CA ALA A 317 -8.43 3.88 -4.89
C ALA A 317 -8.05 3.90 -6.38
N CYS A 318 -8.61 2.99 -7.18
CA CYS A 318 -8.44 2.99 -8.64
C CYS A 318 -9.18 4.15 -9.32
N ARG A 319 -10.49 4.28 -9.05
CA ARG A 319 -11.43 5.04 -9.89
C ARG A 319 -11.67 6.48 -9.41
N GLY A 320 -11.57 6.72 -8.11
CA GLY A 320 -12.05 7.96 -7.51
C GLY A 320 -13.56 8.16 -7.71
N SER A 321 -13.97 9.41 -7.95
CA SER A 321 -15.38 9.79 -8.10
C SER A 321 -15.88 9.76 -9.54
N ASN A 322 -15.07 9.28 -10.49
CA ASN A 322 -15.46 9.27 -11.91
C ASN A 322 -16.45 8.16 -12.22
N SER A 323 -17.21 8.33 -13.30
CA SER A 323 -18.02 7.27 -13.88
C SER A 323 -17.15 6.09 -14.31
N THR A 324 -17.74 4.90 -14.26
CA THR A 324 -17.07 3.67 -14.64
C THR A 324 -16.86 3.59 -16.15
N VAL A 325 -15.81 2.89 -16.56
CA VAL A 325 -15.56 2.51 -17.95
C VAL A 325 -15.44 1.00 -18.01
N LEU A 326 -16.23 0.36 -18.89
CA LEU A 326 -16.19 -1.10 -19.07
C LEU A 326 -14.76 -1.57 -19.43
N ASN A 327 -14.28 -2.59 -18.73
CA ASN A 327 -12.94 -3.17 -18.88
C ASN A 327 -11.80 -2.16 -18.63
N GLU A 328 -12.01 -1.17 -17.76
CA GLU A 328 -10.98 -0.19 -17.45
C GLU A 328 -9.86 -0.76 -16.58
N TYR A 329 -8.65 -0.29 -16.86
CA TYR A 329 -7.52 -0.39 -15.97
C TYR A 329 -7.49 0.81 -15.01
N ALA A 330 -6.62 0.74 -14.00
CA ALA A 330 -6.46 1.73 -12.93
C ALA A 330 -6.37 3.20 -13.42
N TRP A 331 -5.88 3.43 -14.64
CA TRP A 331 -5.77 4.78 -15.23
C TRP A 331 -7.06 5.33 -15.88
N GLY A 332 -8.14 4.55 -15.91
CA GLY A 332 -9.49 4.98 -16.29
C GLY A 332 -9.84 4.78 -17.77
N ASN A 333 -9.18 3.85 -18.47
CA ASN A 333 -9.57 3.41 -19.81
C ASN A 333 -9.09 1.98 -20.08
N SER A 334 -9.49 1.41 -21.22
CA SER A 334 -9.16 0.04 -21.64
C SER A 334 -7.89 -0.07 -22.49
N ILE A 335 -7.14 1.02 -22.67
CA ILE A 335 -5.92 1.04 -23.48
C ILE A 335 -4.72 0.72 -22.61
N LYS A 336 -4.13 -0.46 -22.84
CA LYS A 336 -2.93 -0.94 -22.17
C LYS A 336 -1.76 -1.02 -23.14
N VAL A 337 -0.59 -0.57 -22.69
CA VAL A 337 0.69 -0.82 -23.36
C VAL A 337 1.63 -1.49 -22.35
N SER A 338 1.77 -2.82 -22.44
CA SER A 338 2.66 -3.59 -21.56
C SER A 338 4.13 -3.31 -21.89
N ILE A 339 4.96 -3.18 -20.86
CA ILE A 339 6.42 -3.19 -20.98
C ILE A 339 6.88 -4.55 -21.53
N SER A 340 7.95 -4.57 -22.33
CA SER A 340 8.59 -5.80 -22.81
C SER A 340 10.05 -5.94 -22.38
N SER A 341 10.67 -4.83 -22.00
CA SER A 341 12.08 -4.75 -21.58
C SER A 341 12.34 -3.46 -20.80
N VAL A 342 13.37 -3.50 -19.97
CA VAL A 342 13.92 -2.36 -19.23
C VAL A 342 15.25 -1.95 -19.84
N ASP A 343 15.68 -0.71 -19.61
CA ASP A 343 17.03 -0.28 -19.97
C ASP A 343 18.07 -1.11 -19.20
N ALA A 344 18.90 -1.85 -19.93
CA ALA A 344 19.86 -2.79 -19.35
C ALA A 344 20.93 -2.11 -18.47
N ALA A 345 21.22 -0.82 -18.68
CA ALA A 345 22.18 -0.09 -17.86
C ALA A 345 21.60 0.38 -16.51
N LEU A 346 20.26 0.40 -16.39
CA LEU A 346 19.54 0.89 -15.23
C LEU A 346 18.77 -0.22 -14.50
N ASP A 347 18.84 -1.43 -15.03
CA ASP A 347 18.19 -2.64 -14.52
C ASP A 347 18.49 -2.86 -13.02
N GLY A 348 17.44 -2.90 -12.19
CA GLY A 348 17.55 -3.12 -10.73
C GLY A 348 17.92 -1.88 -9.89
N THR A 349 18.18 -0.74 -10.52
CA THR A 349 18.54 0.52 -9.82
C THR A 349 17.31 1.40 -9.54
N SER A 350 17.47 2.47 -8.76
CA SER A 350 16.42 3.51 -8.62
C SER A 350 16.07 4.16 -9.96
N GLY A 351 17.02 4.15 -10.90
CA GLY A 351 16.88 4.66 -12.26
C GLY A 351 16.21 3.69 -13.23
N GLU A 352 15.76 2.50 -12.80
CA GLU A 352 15.16 1.51 -13.71
C GLU A 352 13.99 2.16 -14.48
N ILE A 353 14.07 2.15 -15.81
CA ILE A 353 13.05 2.68 -16.71
C ILE A 353 12.78 1.65 -17.80
N PRO A 354 11.62 1.73 -18.48
CA PRO A 354 11.44 0.95 -19.69
C PRO A 354 12.49 1.34 -20.73
N THR A 355 12.75 0.46 -21.69
CA THR A 355 13.63 0.77 -22.84
C THR A 355 13.32 2.16 -23.40
N ILE A 356 14.35 2.98 -23.57
CA ILE A 356 14.23 4.40 -23.92
C ILE A 356 13.28 4.60 -25.12
N GLY A 357 12.33 5.52 -24.96
CA GLY A 357 11.31 5.83 -25.97
C GLY A 357 10.10 4.88 -25.97
N SER A 358 10.12 3.81 -25.16
CA SER A 358 8.99 2.90 -25.04
C SER A 358 7.74 3.62 -24.57
N LEU A 359 6.62 3.26 -25.21
CA LEU A 359 5.19 3.51 -24.99
C LEU A 359 4.50 3.14 -23.66
N CYS A 360 5.16 2.33 -22.83
CA CYS A 360 4.45 1.47 -21.88
C CYS A 360 3.95 2.20 -20.62
N ASN A 361 2.91 1.62 -20.02
CA ASN A 361 2.22 2.10 -18.83
C ASN A 361 1.81 0.99 -17.86
N SER A 362 2.23 -0.25 -18.11
CA SER A 362 1.84 -1.41 -17.30
C SER A 362 2.80 -2.58 -17.47
N ASN A 363 2.75 -3.54 -16.55
CA ASN A 363 3.35 -4.87 -16.69
C ASN A 363 2.27 -5.93 -16.47
N ILE A 364 1.54 -6.28 -17.54
CA ILE A 364 0.41 -7.23 -17.49
C ILE A 364 0.57 -8.25 -18.62
N TYR A 365 0.29 -9.52 -18.32
CA TYR A 365 0.19 -10.66 -19.25
C TYR A 365 1.30 -10.75 -20.30
N ASN A 366 2.36 -11.51 -20.02
CA ASN A 366 3.54 -11.63 -20.90
C ASN A 366 4.14 -10.25 -21.25
N GLY A 367 4.08 -9.30 -20.30
CA GLY A 367 4.75 -8.02 -20.45
C GLY A 367 6.26 -8.22 -20.31
N PHE A 368 6.75 -8.11 -19.08
CA PHE A 368 8.10 -8.48 -18.71
C PHE A 368 8.00 -9.65 -17.74
N ASN A 369 8.75 -10.74 -17.98
CA ASN A 369 8.64 -12.02 -17.27
C ASN A 369 9.13 -11.98 -15.80
N ARG A 370 9.02 -10.83 -15.16
CA ARG A 370 9.40 -10.56 -13.78
C ARG A 370 8.74 -9.29 -13.28
N THR A 371 8.78 -9.12 -11.96
CA THR A 371 8.46 -7.86 -11.29
C THR A 371 9.39 -6.75 -11.75
N ILE A 372 8.86 -5.53 -11.73
CA ILE A 372 9.54 -4.29 -12.13
C ILE A 372 9.64 -3.33 -10.94
N ARG A 373 10.48 -2.29 -11.07
CA ARG A 373 10.53 -1.18 -10.14
C ARG A 373 9.13 -0.57 -9.96
N SER A 374 8.70 -0.39 -8.72
CA SER A 374 7.44 0.31 -8.45
C SER A 374 7.53 1.76 -8.93
N GLY A 375 6.51 2.29 -9.61
CA GLY A 375 6.53 3.61 -10.23
C GLY A 375 7.37 3.73 -11.50
N ILE A 376 7.74 2.62 -12.16
CA ILE A 376 8.62 2.65 -13.35
C ILE A 376 8.08 3.50 -14.51
N PHE A 377 6.76 3.63 -14.63
CA PHE A 377 6.11 4.35 -15.73
C PHE A 377 5.91 5.84 -15.43
N ALA A 378 6.05 6.25 -14.18
CA ALA A 378 5.90 7.64 -13.77
C ALA A 378 7.20 8.40 -14.05
N THR A 379 7.13 9.30 -15.03
CA THR A 379 8.22 10.17 -15.48
C THR A 379 7.82 11.64 -15.34
N PRO A 380 8.78 12.59 -15.38
CA PRO A 380 8.49 14.02 -15.29
C PRO A 380 7.50 14.55 -16.33
N THR A 381 7.32 13.83 -17.44
CA THR A 381 6.40 14.20 -18.54
C THR A 381 5.23 13.22 -18.70
N SER A 382 5.13 12.20 -17.86
CA SER A 382 4.04 11.23 -17.95
C SER A 382 2.71 11.88 -17.53
N THR A 383 1.66 11.64 -18.31
CA THR A 383 0.28 11.85 -17.85
C THR A 383 -0.12 10.73 -16.90
N ARG A 384 -1.24 10.86 -16.18
CA ARG A 384 -1.79 9.77 -15.35
C ARG A 384 -1.89 8.43 -16.12
N ALA A 385 -2.52 8.46 -17.30
CA ALA A 385 -2.65 7.28 -18.15
C ALA A 385 -1.32 6.72 -18.61
N ARG A 386 -0.32 7.59 -18.74
CA ARG A 386 1.01 7.16 -19.11
C ARG A 386 1.81 6.57 -17.93
N ALA A 387 1.62 7.10 -16.75
CA ALA A 387 2.19 6.56 -15.52
C ALA A 387 1.52 5.25 -15.08
N GLY A 388 0.41 4.84 -15.71
CA GLY A 388 -0.40 3.73 -15.22
C GLY A 388 -1.04 4.02 -13.86
N ALA A 389 -1.10 5.29 -13.46
CA ALA A 389 -1.50 5.71 -12.13
C ALA A 389 -3.02 5.77 -11.98
N THR A 390 -3.51 5.57 -10.76
CA THR A 390 -4.92 5.83 -10.44
C THR A 390 -5.27 7.31 -10.49
N TYR A 391 -6.56 7.64 -10.37
CA TYR A 391 -7.00 9.03 -10.25
C TYR A 391 -6.43 9.75 -9.03
N TYR A 392 -6.00 9.00 -8.00
CA TYR A 392 -5.35 9.53 -6.81
C TYR A 392 -3.82 9.49 -6.89
N GLY A 393 -3.21 8.96 -7.96
CA GLY A 393 -1.76 8.86 -8.06
C GLY A 393 -1.15 7.65 -7.34
N VAL A 394 -1.97 6.64 -7.02
CA VAL A 394 -1.49 5.32 -6.59
C VAL A 394 -0.98 4.58 -7.82
N MET A 395 0.17 3.92 -7.69
CA MET A 395 0.86 3.34 -8.84
C MET A 395 0.67 1.82 -8.88
N GLU A 396 0.66 1.26 -10.10
CA GLU A 396 0.61 -0.18 -10.38
C GLU A 396 -0.59 -0.95 -9.76
N MET A 397 -1.76 -0.32 -9.66
CA MET A 397 -2.97 -1.03 -9.20
C MET A 397 -3.51 -2.01 -10.26
N SER A 398 -3.15 -1.87 -11.54
CA SER A 398 -3.44 -2.84 -12.60
C SER A 398 -2.13 -3.44 -13.14
N GLY A 399 -1.84 -4.70 -12.78
CA GLY A 399 -0.63 -5.42 -13.17
C GLY A 399 0.53 -5.26 -12.21
N ASN A 400 1.72 -5.61 -12.70
CA ASN A 400 2.88 -5.95 -11.88
C ASN A 400 2.55 -7.13 -10.96
N LEU A 401 2.01 -6.93 -9.77
CA LEU A 401 1.54 -8.00 -8.90
C LEU A 401 0.05 -7.87 -8.58
N SER A 402 -0.63 -9.01 -8.44
CA SER A 402 -1.97 -9.00 -7.88
C SER A 402 -1.89 -8.58 -6.42
N GLU A 403 -2.79 -7.70 -6.01
CA GLU A 403 -2.85 -7.19 -4.65
C GLU A 403 -3.81 -8.02 -3.83
N GLN A 404 -3.34 -8.51 -2.68
CA GLN A 404 -4.19 -9.26 -1.76
C GLN A 404 -5.08 -8.32 -0.96
N CYS A 405 -6.38 -8.62 -0.90
CA CYS A 405 -7.40 -7.78 -0.26
C CYS A 405 -8.31 -8.61 0.64
N VAL A 406 -9.00 -7.94 1.57
CA VAL A 406 -10.15 -8.48 2.30
C VAL A 406 -11.36 -8.51 1.38
N THR A 407 -12.02 -9.66 1.27
CA THR A 407 -13.18 -9.85 0.40
C THR A 407 -14.51 -9.58 1.11
N ILE A 408 -15.52 -9.12 0.38
CA ILE A 408 -16.91 -9.14 0.84
C ILE A 408 -17.64 -10.44 0.45
N GLY A 409 -17.03 -11.27 -0.40
CA GLY A 409 -17.68 -12.45 -0.98
C GLY A 409 -18.02 -13.56 0.01
N ASN A 410 -17.42 -13.56 1.21
CA ASN A 410 -17.71 -14.57 2.23
C ASN A 410 -17.77 -14.03 3.68
N ILE A 411 -18.43 -14.78 4.56
CA ILE A 411 -18.65 -14.45 5.99
C ILE A 411 -17.33 -14.09 6.69
N ALA A 412 -16.27 -14.86 6.44
CA ALA A 412 -14.97 -14.62 7.05
C ALA A 412 -14.44 -13.23 6.69
N GLY A 413 -14.51 -12.84 5.41
CA GLY A 413 -14.10 -11.51 4.96
C GLY A 413 -14.99 -10.39 5.52
N ARG A 414 -16.31 -10.57 5.49
CA ARG A 414 -17.29 -9.59 6.01
C ARG A 414 -17.21 -9.33 7.51
N SER A 415 -16.58 -10.22 8.28
CA SER A 415 -16.32 -10.02 9.71
C SER A 415 -15.17 -9.04 10.02
N PHE A 416 -14.41 -8.59 9.00
CA PHE A 416 -13.29 -7.68 9.19
C PHE A 416 -13.74 -6.33 9.76
N THR A 417 -12.97 -5.81 10.73
CA THR A 417 -13.33 -4.60 11.49
C THR A 417 -12.53 -3.36 11.11
N GLY A 418 -11.61 -3.47 10.15
CA GLY A 418 -10.80 -2.33 9.73
C GLY A 418 -9.80 -1.82 10.76
N LEU A 419 -9.54 -2.58 11.83
CA LEU A 419 -8.53 -2.23 12.83
C LEU A 419 -7.14 -2.15 12.19
N ASN A 420 -6.44 -1.05 12.45
CA ASN A 420 -5.04 -0.87 12.07
C ASN A 420 -4.14 -1.83 12.88
N GLY A 421 -3.02 -2.22 12.28
CA GLY A 421 -1.91 -2.87 12.94
C GLY A 421 -1.46 -2.11 14.17
N ASN A 422 -1.01 -2.84 15.18
CA ASN A 422 -0.54 -2.23 16.42
C ASN A 422 0.98 -2.04 16.42
N GLY A 423 1.71 -2.54 15.44
CA GLY A 423 3.17 -2.40 15.36
C GLY A 423 3.95 -3.49 16.10
N ASN A 424 3.26 -4.49 16.66
CA ASN A 424 3.87 -5.71 17.19
C ASN A 424 3.49 -6.92 16.35
N LEU A 425 4.22 -7.99 16.59
CA LEU A 425 3.85 -9.32 16.17
C LEU A 425 3.85 -10.20 17.41
N ASN A 426 3.15 -11.32 17.35
CA ASN A 426 3.24 -12.30 18.41
C ASN A 426 4.61 -13.01 18.43
N ALA A 427 4.83 -13.88 19.40
CA ALA A 427 6.10 -14.59 19.58
C ALA A 427 6.52 -15.48 18.39
N ASN A 428 5.60 -15.84 17.49
CA ASN A 428 5.85 -16.59 16.26
C ASN A 428 5.93 -15.68 15.02
N GLY A 429 5.93 -14.36 15.23
CA GLY A 429 5.92 -13.34 14.18
C GLY A 429 4.57 -13.14 13.49
N GLN A 430 3.47 -13.74 13.94
CA GLN A 430 2.17 -13.57 13.27
C GLN A 430 1.51 -12.25 13.68
N ALA A 431 0.72 -11.67 12.77
CA ALA A 431 -0.14 -10.54 13.08
C ALA A 431 -1.17 -10.93 14.15
N ASP A 432 -1.41 -10.04 15.11
CA ASP A 432 -2.21 -10.30 16.31
C ASP A 432 -3.46 -9.41 16.44
N VAL A 433 -3.90 -8.83 15.32
CA VAL A 433 -5.08 -7.95 15.28
C VAL A 433 -6.38 -8.75 15.18
N ASN A 434 -7.32 -8.46 16.08
CA ASN A 434 -8.64 -9.10 16.12
C ASN A 434 -9.39 -8.96 14.78
N TYR A 435 -10.12 -10.01 14.41
CA TYR A 435 -10.99 -10.06 13.23
C TYR A 435 -10.27 -9.90 11.88
N TRP A 436 -8.93 -9.92 11.83
CA TRP A 436 -8.22 -10.00 10.56
C TRP A 436 -8.47 -11.36 9.88
N PRO A 437 -8.63 -11.42 8.54
CA PRO A 437 -8.81 -12.68 7.83
C PRO A 437 -7.73 -13.72 8.14
N GLY A 438 -8.17 -14.94 8.44
CA GLY A 438 -7.25 -16.04 8.76
C GLY A 438 -6.68 -16.04 10.18
N ILE A 439 -7.16 -15.15 11.05
CA ILE A 439 -6.83 -15.14 12.47
C ILE A 439 -7.17 -16.51 13.09
N ASN A 440 -6.33 -16.97 14.01
CA ASN A 440 -6.47 -18.23 14.73
C ASN A 440 -6.53 -19.47 13.83
N GLY A 441 -5.93 -19.39 12.64
CA GLY A 441 -5.92 -20.48 11.67
C GLY A 441 -7.25 -20.67 10.96
N ASN A 442 -8.12 -19.66 10.94
CA ASN A 442 -9.40 -19.75 10.24
C ASN A 442 -9.20 -19.96 8.73
N SER A 443 -9.51 -21.18 8.28
CA SER A 443 -9.49 -21.58 6.88
C SER A 443 -10.90 -21.82 6.31
N ASN A 444 -11.95 -21.55 7.08
CA ASN A 444 -13.34 -21.75 6.67
C ASN A 444 -14.02 -20.41 6.34
N THR A 445 -14.31 -20.19 5.06
CA THR A 445 -14.95 -18.96 4.56
C THR A 445 -16.37 -18.74 5.08
N ASN A 446 -17.00 -19.77 5.66
CA ASN A 446 -18.34 -19.68 6.27
C ASN A 446 -18.31 -19.31 7.75
N ILE A 447 -17.12 -19.10 8.34
CA ILE A 447 -16.96 -18.77 9.77
C ILE A 447 -16.35 -17.38 9.88
N ALA A 448 -17.00 -16.51 10.66
CA ALA A 448 -16.47 -15.18 10.97
C ALA A 448 -15.10 -15.30 11.66
N ASN A 449 -14.19 -14.40 11.33
CA ASN A 449 -12.96 -14.23 12.09
C ASN A 449 -13.27 -13.71 13.49
N GLY A 450 -12.34 -13.86 14.42
CA GLY A 450 -12.58 -13.57 15.84
C GLY A 450 -11.42 -12.90 16.55
N THR A 451 -11.49 -12.85 17.88
CA THR A 451 -10.46 -12.27 18.74
C THR A 451 -9.17 -13.10 18.70
N TYR A 452 -8.03 -12.43 18.66
CA TYR A 452 -6.70 -13.02 18.61
C TYR A 452 -6.45 -14.03 19.74
N THR A 453 -5.88 -15.17 19.37
CA THR A 453 -5.34 -16.21 20.26
C THR A 453 -3.99 -16.71 19.74
N THR A 454 -3.92 -17.12 18.47
CA THR A 454 -2.68 -17.61 17.83
C THR A 454 -2.18 -16.74 16.69
N GLY A 455 -2.97 -15.80 16.18
CA GLY A 455 -2.54 -14.87 15.12
C GLY A 455 -2.96 -15.32 13.73
N VAL A 456 -2.64 -14.51 12.72
CA VAL A 456 -2.99 -14.80 11.33
C VAL A 456 -2.11 -15.93 10.81
N THR A 457 -2.70 -17.12 10.66
CA THR A 457 -2.02 -18.35 10.23
C THR A 457 -2.73 -19.08 9.10
N SER A 458 -3.83 -18.51 8.59
CA SER A 458 -4.52 -18.94 7.37
C SER A 458 -5.04 -17.69 6.64
N GLY A 459 -6.03 -17.81 5.74
CA GLY A 459 -6.50 -16.71 4.90
C GLY A 459 -8.01 -16.64 4.66
N ALA A 460 -8.86 -17.32 5.44
CA ALA A 460 -10.31 -17.21 5.22
C ALA A 460 -10.79 -15.77 5.38
N GLY A 461 -11.32 -15.21 4.29
CA GLY A 461 -11.73 -13.82 4.19
C GLY A 461 -10.81 -12.92 3.36
N SER A 462 -9.76 -13.47 2.75
CA SER A 462 -8.95 -12.76 1.76
C SER A 462 -9.16 -13.25 0.33
N GLY A 463 -8.62 -12.49 -0.61
CA GLY A 463 -8.49 -12.83 -2.02
C GLY A 463 -7.67 -11.78 -2.76
N GLN A 464 -7.87 -11.62 -4.06
CA GLN A 464 -6.93 -10.89 -4.92
C GLN A 464 -7.62 -9.94 -5.91
N ARG A 465 -6.98 -8.80 -6.19
CA ARG A 465 -7.40 -7.77 -7.16
C ARG A 465 -6.23 -7.39 -8.08
N GLY A 466 -6.51 -6.72 -9.19
CA GLY A 466 -5.50 -5.99 -9.99
C GLY A 466 -4.66 -6.77 -10.98
N GLY A 467 -4.66 -8.10 -10.92
CA GLY A 467 -3.92 -8.95 -11.86
C GLY A 467 -2.41 -8.77 -11.77
N SER A 468 -1.65 -9.45 -12.62
CA SER A 468 -0.18 -9.47 -12.52
C SER A 468 0.51 -9.51 -13.89
N TRP A 469 1.84 -9.48 -13.87
CA TRP A 469 2.69 -9.68 -15.06
C TRP A 469 2.46 -11.01 -15.77
N TRP A 470 1.90 -12.01 -15.07
CA TRP A 470 1.65 -13.35 -15.60
C TRP A 470 0.19 -13.63 -15.95
N LEU A 471 -0.74 -13.16 -15.11
CA LEU A 471 -2.17 -13.44 -15.30
C LEU A 471 -2.68 -12.82 -16.60
N THR A 472 -3.72 -13.43 -17.16
CA THR A 472 -4.36 -12.90 -18.37
C THR A 472 -4.92 -11.50 -18.12
N THR A 473 -5.05 -10.72 -19.19
CA THR A 473 -5.33 -9.28 -19.09
C THR A 473 -6.64 -8.93 -18.39
N ILE A 474 -7.60 -9.85 -18.35
CA ILE A 474 -8.91 -9.65 -17.74
C ILE A 474 -8.84 -9.51 -16.21
N TYR A 475 -7.86 -10.15 -15.56
CA TYR A 475 -7.68 -10.07 -14.11
C TYR A 475 -7.22 -8.69 -13.65
N ALA A 476 -6.71 -7.87 -14.58
CA ALA A 476 -6.21 -6.52 -14.29
C ALA A 476 -7.25 -5.42 -14.49
N TYR A 477 -8.46 -5.75 -14.95
CA TYR A 477 -9.57 -4.79 -14.95
C TYR A 477 -9.97 -4.46 -13.51
N VAL A 478 -10.23 -3.19 -13.24
CA VAL A 478 -10.50 -2.69 -11.88
C VAL A 478 -11.64 -3.46 -11.21
N SER A 479 -12.67 -3.83 -11.97
CA SER A 479 -13.87 -4.47 -11.45
C SER A 479 -13.92 -6.00 -11.61
N ASN A 480 -12.94 -6.63 -12.27
CA ASN A 480 -12.93 -8.09 -12.42
C ASN A 480 -12.77 -8.77 -11.05
N ARG A 481 -13.66 -9.68 -10.63
CA ARG A 481 -13.59 -10.37 -9.32
C ARG A 481 -13.27 -11.86 -9.36
N SER A 482 -12.67 -12.36 -10.44
CA SER A 482 -12.42 -13.81 -10.65
C SER A 482 -11.62 -14.51 -9.55
N VAL A 483 -10.85 -13.76 -8.75
CA VAL A 483 -10.09 -14.29 -7.60
C VAL A 483 -10.28 -13.45 -6.33
N ALA A 484 -11.30 -12.59 -6.30
CA ALA A 484 -11.54 -11.67 -5.18
C ALA A 484 -11.83 -12.40 -3.86
N SER A 485 -12.34 -13.64 -3.93
CA SER A 485 -12.64 -14.48 -2.76
C SER A 485 -11.86 -15.79 -2.74
N SER A 486 -10.70 -15.82 -3.39
CA SER A 486 -9.80 -16.98 -3.43
C SER A 486 -8.55 -16.70 -2.64
N PHE A 487 -8.49 -17.21 -1.41
CA PHE A 487 -7.29 -17.12 -0.58
C PHE A 487 -6.33 -18.29 -0.83
N LEU A 488 -5.04 -18.01 -0.78
CA LEU A 488 -3.97 -18.99 -0.95
C LEU A 488 -3.27 -19.20 0.39
N ILE A 489 -3.06 -20.47 0.77
CA ILE A 489 -2.38 -20.84 2.02
C ILE A 489 -0.87 -21.09 1.77
N GLY A 490 -0.42 -21.14 0.51
CA GLY A 490 0.96 -21.47 0.12
C GLY A 490 1.71 -20.39 -0.64
N SER A 491 3.05 -20.53 -0.72
CA SER A 491 4.05 -19.60 -1.27
C SER A 491 4.24 -19.64 -2.80
N ASP A 492 3.57 -20.54 -3.51
CA ASP A 492 4.02 -20.98 -4.84
C ASP A 492 3.59 -20.07 -6.02
N THR A 493 3.27 -18.81 -5.75
CA THR A 493 2.76 -17.90 -6.77
C THR A 493 3.45 -16.54 -6.69
N TYR A 494 4.54 -16.41 -7.46
CA TYR A 494 5.37 -15.21 -7.66
C TYR A 494 4.65 -13.97 -8.22
N GLN A 495 3.31 -14.04 -8.28
CA GLN A 495 2.41 -13.13 -8.98
C GLN A 495 1.59 -12.28 -8.02
N HIS A 496 1.75 -12.50 -6.72
CA HIS A 496 1.00 -11.81 -5.68
C HIS A 496 1.95 -11.00 -4.82
N GLY A 497 1.59 -9.75 -4.64
CA GLY A 497 2.26 -8.82 -3.76
C GLY A 497 1.36 -8.54 -2.57
N PHE A 498 1.61 -7.39 -1.95
CA PHE A 498 0.76 -6.87 -0.92
C PHE A 498 0.87 -5.34 -0.89
N ARG A 499 -0.24 -4.71 -0.56
CA ARG A 499 -0.34 -3.28 -0.36
C ARG A 499 -1.21 -3.01 0.86
N CYS A 500 -0.65 -2.24 1.78
CA CYS A 500 -1.32 -1.91 3.02
C CYS A 500 -2.03 -0.56 2.90
N VAL A 501 -3.04 -0.38 3.75
CA VAL A 501 -3.73 0.88 3.97
C VAL A 501 -3.73 1.22 5.45
N ARG A 502 -4.13 2.43 5.80
CA ARG A 502 -4.40 2.84 7.18
C ARG A 502 -5.67 3.67 7.19
N SER A 503 -6.62 3.28 8.02
CA SER A 503 -7.78 4.13 8.29
C SER A 503 -7.28 5.44 8.89
N VAL A 504 -7.76 6.58 8.38
CA VAL A 504 -7.49 7.89 8.95
C VAL A 504 -8.83 8.53 9.34
N PRO A 505 -8.92 9.20 10.51
CA PRO A 505 -10.12 9.91 10.94
C PRO A 505 -10.66 10.91 9.90
#